data_AF-A0A258BT22-F1
#
_entry.id   AF-A0A258BT22-F1
#
_cell.length_a   1.000
_cell.length_b   1.000
_cell.length_c   1.000
_cell.angle_alpha   90.00
_cell.angle_beta   90.00
_cell.angle_gamma   90.00
#
_symmetry.space_group_name_H-M   'P 1'
#
loop_
_entity.id
_entity.type
_entity.pdbx_description
1 polymer ?
#
loop_
_entity_poly.entity_id
_entity_poly.type
_entity_poly.pdbx_seq_one_letter_code
_entity_poly.pdbx_strand_id
1 'polypeptide(L)' 'MPGDWLALNEGVEHVFTHFRLLLSIHRLAVARDCLPDGKGQWWPLDEIGDAGLPTLFAKVVHCMTKKAQDAR' A
#
# COMPACT_ATOMS: atom_id res chain seq x y z
N MET A 1 11.80 3.21 -8.29
CA MET A 1 12.80 2.51 -7.45
C MET A 1 12.98 1.07 -7.90
N PRO A 2 14.20 0.67 -8.29
CA PRO A 2 14.54 -0.74 -8.52
C PRO A 2 14.53 -1.52 -7.20
N GLY A 3 14.26 -2.82 -7.26
CA GLY A 3 14.28 -3.71 -6.10
C GLY A 3 13.42 -4.97 -6.28
N ASP A 4 13.44 -5.85 -5.28
CA ASP A 4 12.70 -7.11 -5.29
C ASP A 4 11.22 -6.88 -4.94
N TRP A 5 10.44 -6.47 -5.94
CA TRP A 5 9.01 -6.24 -5.80
C TRP A 5 8.26 -7.56 -5.59
N LEU A 6 7.49 -7.63 -4.51
CA LEU A 6 6.62 -8.76 -4.20
C LEU A 6 5.17 -8.40 -4.52
N ALA A 7 4.57 -9.12 -5.47
CA ALA A 7 3.15 -9.03 -5.72
C ALA A 7 2.36 -9.62 -4.54
N LEU A 8 1.32 -8.93 -4.10
CA LEU A 8 0.36 -9.45 -3.14
C LEU A 8 -0.73 -10.19 -3.92
N ASN A 9 -0.99 -11.44 -3.51
CA ASN A 9 -1.98 -12.30 -4.17
C ASN A 9 -3.45 -11.81 -4.06
N GLU A 10 -3.70 -10.75 -3.28
CA GLU A 10 -5.03 -10.17 -3.11
C GLU A 10 -5.02 -8.75 -3.69
N GLY A 11 -5.80 -8.56 -4.77
CA GLY A 11 -6.03 -7.26 -5.37
C GLY A 11 -7.20 -6.52 -4.70
N VAL A 12 -7.23 -5.20 -4.81
CA VAL A 12 -8.32 -4.37 -4.28
C VAL A 12 -9.24 -3.94 -5.40
N GLU A 13 -10.54 -4.22 -5.24
CA GLU A 13 -11.59 -3.68 -6.10
C GLU A 13 -12.33 -2.52 -5.43
N HIS A 14 -12.57 -1.46 -6.20
CA HIS A 14 -13.41 -0.35 -5.77
C HIS A 14 -14.32 0.09 -6.91
N VAL A 15 -15.61 0.22 -6.60
CA VAL A 15 -16.64 0.59 -7.56
C VAL A 15 -17.04 2.04 -7.33
N PHE A 16 -16.96 2.83 -8.39
CA PHE A 16 -17.54 4.17 -8.49
C PHE A 16 -18.85 4.07 -9.29
N THR A 17 -19.61 5.17 -9.35
CA THR A 17 -20.90 5.20 -10.05
C THR A 17 -20.80 4.83 -11.53
N HIS A 18 -19.69 5.16 -12.22
CA HIS A 18 -19.56 5.00 -13.67
C HIS A 18 -18.51 3.97 -14.11
N PHE A 19 -17.64 3.53 -13.20
CA PHE A 19 -16.56 2.60 -13.50
C PHE A 19 -16.09 1.90 -12.24
N ARG A 20 -15.25 0.88 -12.42
CA ARG A 20 -14.57 0.20 -11.32
C ARG A 20 -13.08 0.17 -11.54
N LEU A 21 -12.33 0.15 -10.45
CA LEU A 21 -10.88 -0.02 -10.44
C LEU A 21 -10.53 -1.36 -9.82
N LEU A 22 -9.62 -2.08 -10.49
CA LEU A 22 -9.02 -3.30 -10.00
C LEU A 22 -7.53 -3.02 -9.82
N LEU A 23 -7.04 -3.11 -8.59
CA LEU A 23 -5.66 -2.80 -8.26
C LEU A 23 -4.90 -4.08 -7.93
N SER A 24 -3.78 -4.29 -8.60
CA SER A 24 -2.73 -5.22 -8.18
C SER A 24 -1.81 -4.50 -7.19
N ILE A 25 -1.65 -5.06 -6.00
CA ILE A 25 -0.78 -4.45 -4.99
C ILE A 25 0.60 -5.09 -5.05
N HIS A 26 1.64 -4.28 -5.11
CA HIS A 26 3.02 -4.71 -5.03
C HIS A 26 3.70 -4.02 -3.85
N ARG A 27 4.50 -4.77 -3.09
CA ARG A 27 5.29 -4.23 -1.97
C ARG A 27 6.77 -4.34 -2.28
N LEU A 28 7.53 -3.37 -1.80
CA LEU A 28 8.99 -3.39 -1.80
C LEU A 28 9.47 -3.11 -0.38
N ALA A 29 10.33 -3.97 0.14
CA ALA A 29 11.08 -3.66 1.35
C ALA A 29 12.33 -2.89 0.94
N VAL A 30 12.58 -1.76 1.61
CA VAL A 30 13.74 -0.90 1.36
C VAL A 30 14.59 -0.79 2.62
N ALA A 31 15.85 -0.37 2.46
CA ALA A 31 16.71 -0.05 3.58
C ALA A 31 16.10 1.11 4.41
N ARG A 32 16.41 1.16 5.71
CA ARG A 32 15.81 2.13 6.64
C ARG A 32 16.13 3.59 6.30
N ASP A 33 17.29 3.82 5.70
CA ASP A 33 17.80 5.12 5.25
C ASP A 33 17.39 5.45 3.81
N CYS A 34 16.57 4.61 3.17
CA CYS A 34 16.04 4.89 1.84
C CYS A 34 15.15 6.15 1.87
N LEU A 35 15.46 7.12 1.02
CA LEU A 35 14.64 8.31 0.82
C LEU A 35 13.72 8.08 -0.39
N PRO A 36 12.43 8.48 -0.34
CA PRO A 36 11.54 8.32 -1.48
C PRO A 36 12.05 9.14 -2.67
N ASP A 37 12.04 8.54 -3.86
CA ASP A 37 12.38 9.26 -5.08
C ASP A 37 11.22 10.22 -5.43
N GLY A 38 11.47 11.53 -5.42
CA GLY A 38 10.51 12.55 -5.85
C GLY A 38 9.58 13.06 -4.74
N LYS A 39 8.33 13.41 -5.11
CA LYS A 39 7.35 13.96 -4.17
C LYS A 39 6.66 12.81 -3.43
N GLY A 40 7.13 12.53 -2.22
CA GLY A 40 6.56 11.53 -1.32
C GLY A 40 7.12 11.66 0.08
N GLN A 41 6.45 11.07 1.06
CA GLN A 41 6.90 11.05 2.45
C GLN A 41 6.70 9.68 3.08
N TRP A 42 7.56 9.32 4.01
CA TRP A 42 7.38 8.14 4.83
C TRP A 42 6.37 8.41 5.94
N TRP A 43 5.44 7.48 6.13
CA TRP A 43 4.46 7.51 7.21
C TRP A 43 4.64 6.30 8.12
N PRO A 44 4.58 6.48 9.44
CA PRO A 44 4.42 5.38 10.38
C PRO A 44 3.14 4.59 10.06
N LEU A 45 3.20 3.25 10.18
CA LEU A 45 2.06 2.39 9.86
C LEU A 45 0.90 2.53 10.85
N ASP A 46 1.19 2.86 12.09
CA ASP A 46 0.24 3.13 13.15
C ASP A 46 -0.48 4.49 12.97
N GLU A 47 0.14 5.45 12.28
CA GLU A 47 -0.42 6.79 12.02
C GLU A 47 -0.90 6.96 10.57
N ILE A 48 -0.79 5.92 9.73
CA ILE A 48 -1.11 5.99 8.30
C ILE A 48 -2.56 6.39 8.01
N GLY A 49 -3.48 6.18 8.96
CA GLY A 49 -4.88 6.62 8.85
C GLY A 49 -5.03 8.14 8.78
N ASP A 50 -4.11 8.87 9.41
CA ASP A 50 -4.13 10.34 9.47
C ASP A 50 -3.51 11.00 8.24
N ALA A 51 -2.92 10.19 7.34
CA ALA A 51 -2.34 10.66 6.08
C ALA A 51 -3.37 11.18 5.06
N GLY A 52 -4.67 11.09 5.36
CA GLY A 52 -5.73 11.57 4.48
C GLY A 52 -5.87 10.74 3.21
N LEU A 53 -5.56 9.44 3.28
CA LEU A 53 -5.61 8.55 2.11
C LEU A 53 -7.05 8.44 1.57
N PRO A 54 -7.24 8.53 0.24
CA PRO A 54 -8.51 8.15 -0.37
C PRO A 54 -8.91 6.72 0.00
N THR A 55 -10.22 6.46 0.11
CA THR A 55 -10.76 5.18 0.60
C THR A 55 -10.23 3.95 -0.14
N LEU A 56 -9.92 4.07 -1.43
CA LEU A 56 -9.26 3.03 -2.21
C LEU A 56 -7.88 2.65 -1.64
N PHE A 57 -7.03 3.63 -1.31
CA PHE A 57 -5.70 3.39 -0.76
C PHE A 57 -5.74 2.96 0.71
N ALA A 58 -6.74 3.41 1.48
CA ALA A 58 -6.97 2.90 2.82
C ALA A 58 -7.25 1.37 2.82
N LYS A 59 -7.99 0.86 1.82
CA LYS A 59 -8.18 -0.58 1.62
C LYS A 59 -6.86 -1.31 1.33
N VAL A 60 -5.99 -0.70 0.52
CA VAL A 60 -4.65 -1.26 0.23
C VAL A 60 -3.84 -1.43 1.52
N VAL A 61 -3.80 -0.39 2.37
CA VAL A 61 -3.11 -0.46 3.67
C VAL A 61 -3.67 -1.59 4.54
N HIS A 62 -5.00 -1.74 4.60
CA HIS A 62 -5.62 -2.82 5.37
C HIS A 62 -5.21 -4.22 4.87
N CYS A 63 -5.20 -4.44 3.55
CA CYS A 63 -4.73 -5.70 2.95
C CYS A 63 -3.26 -5.99 3.29
N MET A 64 -2.41 -4.96 3.37
CA MET A 64 -0.99 -5.12 3.72
C MET A 64 -0.78 -5.49 5.20
N THR A 65 -1.54 -4.88 6.12
CA THR A 65 -1.42 -5.14 7.58
C THR A 65 -1.88 -6.54 7.95
N LYS A 66 -2.99 -7.01 7.36
CA LYS A 66 -3.55 -8.34 7.65
C LYS A 66 -2.54 -9.46 7.38
N LYS A 67 -1.83 -9.35 6.25
CA LYS A 67 -0.79 -10.33 5.86
C LYS A 67 0.50 -10.23 6.68
N ALA A 68 0.82 -9.07 7.24
CA ALA A 68 1.97 -8.92 8.14
C ALA A 68 1.74 -9.64 9.48
N GLN A 69 0.48 -9.80 9.89
CA GLN A 69 0.08 -10.54 11.09
C GLN A 69 0.04 -12.05 10.84
N ASP A 70 -0.41 -12.49 9.66
CA ASP A 70 -0.47 -13.91 9.28
C ASP A 70 0.92 -14.54 9.02
N ALA A 71 1.96 -13.72 8.84
CA ALA A 71 3.34 -14.15 8.58
C ALA A 71 4.24 -14.13 9.83
N ARG A 72 3.67 -13.94 11.03
CA ARG A 72 4.37 -13.90 12.32
C ARG A 72 4.01 -15.11 13.17
#